data_AF-A0A6A3FV83-F1
#
_entry.id   AF-A0A6A3FV83-F1
#
_cell.length_a   1.000
_cell.length_b   1.000
_cell.length_c   1.000
_cell.angle_alpha   90.00
_cell.angle_beta   90.00
_cell.angle_gamma   90.00
#
_symmetry.space_group_name_H-M   'P 1'
#
loop_
_entity.id
_entity.type
_entity.pdbx_description
1 polymer ?
#
loop_
_entity_poly.entity_id
_entity_poly.type
_entity_poly.pdbx_seq_one_letter_code
_entity_poly.pdbx_strand_id
1 'polypeptide(L)'
;MAEDIDDKCVVVAAALAAAVAATHDVRRDRGPSTAVWSTRTCPWDSVRGNVLFCGWYRRYLRCTFANFKTIVGRSEAKWTDINSPLGSNAVFDIETRVGVTLFYLTHEGSYQVAGSFFGASKAQAIAHMDQVVAVLNSCYLESTVRLPQTLHEWHVVSIFERVCGVPNVVGAIDGSLFPVRRFADYEGWYCRKGFPAFNMQVVVDSNKRIMSFSIRSGSQNV
;
A
#
# COMPACT_ATOMS: atom_id res chain seq x y z
N MET A 1 -21.76 -18.92 1.88
CA MET A 1 -21.04 -18.54 0.65
C MET A 1 -20.85 -17.03 0.68
N ALA A 2 -19.79 -16.56 1.34
CA ALA A 2 -19.62 -15.13 1.65
C ALA A 2 -18.12 -14.74 1.77
N GLU A 3 -17.24 -15.32 0.96
CA GLU A 3 -15.78 -15.15 1.16
C GLU A 3 -14.96 -14.75 -0.07
N ASP A 4 -15.55 -14.48 -1.25
CA ASP A 4 -14.72 -14.34 -2.47
C ASP A 4 -15.01 -13.12 -3.35
N ILE A 5 -15.87 -12.21 -2.91
CA ILE A 5 -16.26 -11.04 -3.71
C ILE A 5 -16.13 -9.80 -2.83
N ASP A 6 -14.90 -9.29 -2.69
CA ASP A 6 -14.52 -7.86 -2.63
C ASP A 6 -13.09 -7.59 -2.08
N ASP A 7 -12.35 -8.61 -1.65
CA ASP A 7 -11.00 -8.44 -1.10
C ASP A 7 -10.02 -7.75 -2.08
N LYS A 8 -10.29 -7.82 -3.39
CA LYS A 8 -9.48 -7.24 -4.46
C LYS A 8 -9.48 -5.71 -4.46
N CYS A 9 -10.59 -5.07 -4.08
CA CYS A 9 -10.69 -3.60 -4.04
C CYS A 9 -10.13 -3.05 -2.74
N VAL A 10 -10.34 -3.75 -1.63
CA VAL A 10 -9.87 -3.34 -0.29
C VAL A 10 -8.35 -3.36 -0.21
N VAL A 11 -7.69 -4.43 -0.71
CA VAL A 11 -6.22 -4.51 -0.69
C VAL A 11 -5.59 -3.46 -1.60
N VAL A 12 -6.19 -3.18 -2.76
CA VAL A 12 -5.70 -2.14 -3.68
C VAL A 12 -5.89 -0.76 -3.06
N ALA A 13 -7.04 -0.48 -2.45
CA ALA A 13 -7.29 0.79 -1.75
C ALA A 13 -6.36 0.98 -0.54
N ALA A 14 -6.10 -0.07 0.24
CA ALA A 14 -5.16 -0.03 1.35
C ALA A 14 -3.71 0.14 0.87
N ALA A 15 -3.32 -0.54 -0.21
CA ALA A 15 -2.01 -0.37 -0.84
C ALA A 15 -1.85 1.04 -1.42
N LEU A 16 -2.91 1.62 -1.99
CA LEU A 16 -2.96 2.99 -2.50
C LEU A 16 -2.84 4.03 -1.37
N ALA A 17 -3.60 3.85 -0.28
CA ALA A 17 -3.52 4.73 0.87
C ALA A 17 -2.14 4.66 1.55
N ALA A 18 -1.58 3.46 1.69
CA ALA A 18 -0.21 3.25 2.16
C ALA A 18 0.83 3.85 1.19
N ALA A 19 0.60 3.75 -0.11
CA ALA A 19 1.46 4.33 -1.14
C ALA A 19 1.47 5.86 -1.07
N VAL A 20 0.30 6.50 -0.89
CA VAL A 20 0.19 7.95 -0.67
C VAL A 20 0.83 8.37 0.66
N ALA A 21 0.68 7.60 1.73
CA ALA A 21 1.41 7.88 2.97
C ALA A 21 2.94 7.78 2.76
N ALA A 22 3.38 6.81 1.96
CA ALA A 22 4.78 6.58 1.71
C ALA A 22 5.44 7.63 0.78
N THR A 23 4.69 8.37 -0.05
CA THR A 23 5.24 9.55 -0.76
C THR A 23 5.62 10.68 0.19
N HIS A 24 5.03 10.70 1.40
CA HIS A 24 5.35 11.65 2.47
C HIS A 24 6.42 11.09 3.43
N ASP A 25 7.01 9.93 3.14
CA ASP A 25 8.05 9.33 3.96
C ASP A 25 9.41 10.04 3.73
N VAL A 26 9.81 10.83 4.72
CA VAL A 26 11.06 11.62 4.70
C VAL A 26 12.27 10.79 5.15
N ARG A 27 12.16 9.47 5.32
CA ARG A 27 13.33 8.56 5.57
C ARG A 27 14.29 8.43 4.37
N ARG A 28 14.25 9.36 3.42
CA ARG A 28 15.07 9.43 2.21
C ARG A 28 16.53 9.88 2.45
N ASP A 29 17.03 9.76 3.68
CA ASP A 29 18.40 10.17 3.99
C ASP A 29 19.41 9.26 3.27
N ARG A 30 20.06 9.86 2.25
CA ARG A 30 21.12 9.22 1.46
C ARG A 30 22.44 9.55 2.14
N GLY A 31 22.81 8.72 3.11
CA GLY A 31 24.19 8.68 3.59
C GLY A 31 25.19 8.39 2.45
N PRO A 32 26.48 8.71 2.65
CA PRO A 32 27.52 8.46 1.65
C PRO A 32 27.54 6.99 1.21
N SER A 33 27.76 6.77 -0.09
CA SER A 33 27.83 5.43 -0.67
C SER A 33 28.93 4.61 -0.01
N THR A 34 28.57 3.43 0.50
CA THR A 34 29.53 2.46 1.06
C THR A 34 29.39 1.15 0.30
N ALA A 35 30.53 0.55 -0.09
CA ALA A 35 30.54 -0.75 -0.75
C ALA A 35 30.27 -1.83 0.31
N VAL A 36 29.11 -2.46 0.24
CA VAL A 36 28.71 -3.54 1.16
C VAL A 36 28.48 -4.81 0.35
N TRP A 37 29.09 -5.90 0.79
CA TRP A 37 28.86 -7.23 0.23
C TRP A 37 27.47 -7.73 0.64
N SER A 38 26.62 -8.12 -0.32
CA SER A 38 25.34 -8.77 -0.05
C SER A 38 25.29 -10.16 -0.67
N THR A 39 24.95 -11.17 0.13
CA THR A 39 24.70 -12.53 -0.35
C THR A 39 23.27 -12.65 -0.85
N ARG A 40 23.08 -13.24 -2.04
CA ARG A 40 21.77 -13.39 -2.68
C ARG A 40 21.08 -14.69 -2.28
N THR A 41 20.79 -14.87 -0.99
CA THR A 41 19.83 -15.90 -0.55
C THR A 41 18.48 -15.25 -0.41
N CYS A 42 17.62 -15.47 -1.41
CA CYS A 42 16.34 -14.81 -1.54
C CYS A 42 15.21 -15.84 -1.39
N PRO A 43 14.49 -15.88 -0.25
CA PRO A 43 13.37 -16.81 -0.07
C PRO A 43 12.29 -16.66 -1.15
N TRP A 44 12.20 -15.47 -1.75
CA TRP A 44 11.27 -15.16 -2.82
C TRP A 44 11.41 -16.05 -4.05
N ASP A 45 12.64 -16.43 -4.43
CA ASP A 45 12.84 -17.24 -5.64
C ASP A 45 12.29 -18.67 -5.48
N SER A 46 12.13 -19.14 -4.24
CA SER A 46 11.49 -20.43 -3.93
C SER A 46 9.96 -20.33 -3.83
N VAL A 47 9.42 -19.13 -3.58
CA VAL A 47 8.01 -18.91 -3.28
C VAL A 47 7.23 -18.34 -4.48
N ARG A 48 7.90 -17.55 -5.33
CA ARG A 48 7.29 -16.85 -6.46
C ARG A 48 6.52 -17.82 -7.36
N GLY A 49 5.30 -17.44 -7.74
CA GLY A 49 4.45 -18.21 -8.65
C GLY A 49 3.86 -19.50 -8.07
N ASN A 50 4.13 -19.87 -6.82
CA ASN A 50 3.66 -21.12 -6.23
C ASN A 50 2.57 -20.89 -5.16
N VAL A 51 1.35 -21.32 -5.50
CA VAL A 51 0.14 -21.17 -4.66
C VAL A 51 0.24 -21.93 -3.32
N LEU A 52 1.06 -22.98 -3.23
CA LEU A 52 1.22 -23.78 -2.00
C LEU A 52 1.79 -22.95 -0.84
N PHE A 53 2.47 -21.84 -1.14
CA PHE A 53 2.99 -20.92 -0.14
C PHE A 53 1.98 -19.83 0.26
N CYS A 54 0.68 -20.05 0.15
CA CYS A 54 -0.33 -19.05 0.50
C CYS A 54 -0.16 -18.45 1.92
N GLY A 55 0.35 -19.24 2.89
CA GLY A 55 0.69 -18.76 4.23
C GLY A 55 1.85 -17.76 4.24
N TRP A 56 2.82 -17.91 3.33
CA TRP A 56 3.94 -16.98 3.16
C TRP A 56 3.45 -15.62 2.66
N TYR A 57 2.59 -15.60 1.64
CA TYR A 57 1.99 -14.36 1.10
C TYR A 57 1.21 -13.61 2.19
N ARG A 58 0.37 -14.32 2.96
CA ARG A 58 -0.37 -13.70 4.07
C ARG A 58 0.56 -13.16 5.17
N ARG A 59 1.65 -13.86 5.47
CA ARG A 59 2.59 -13.46 6.52
C ARG A 59 3.43 -12.25 6.12
N TYR A 60 4.01 -12.25 4.92
CA TYR A 60 5.03 -11.29 4.52
C TYR A 60 4.55 -10.21 3.54
N LEU A 61 3.43 -10.42 2.85
CA LEU A 61 2.83 -9.44 1.94
C LEU A 61 1.44 -8.96 2.40
N ARG A 62 0.92 -9.53 3.51
CA ARG A 62 -0.40 -9.23 4.09
C ARG A 62 -1.57 -9.36 3.12
N CYS A 63 -1.41 -10.17 2.07
CA CYS A 63 -2.44 -10.43 1.09
C CYS A 63 -2.46 -11.91 0.69
N THR A 64 -3.55 -12.35 0.06
CA THR A 64 -3.64 -13.70 -0.50
C THR A 64 -2.85 -13.79 -1.80
N PHE A 65 -2.47 -15.01 -2.21
CA PHE A 65 -1.80 -15.23 -3.50
C PHE A 65 -2.63 -14.68 -4.69
N ALA A 66 -3.95 -14.89 -4.65
CA ALA A 66 -4.87 -14.39 -5.68
C ALA A 66 -4.89 -12.85 -5.75
N ASN A 67 -4.94 -12.17 -4.60
CA ASN A 67 -4.90 -10.71 -4.54
C ASN A 67 -3.53 -10.19 -5.00
N PHE A 68 -2.44 -10.85 -4.60
CA PHE A 68 -1.10 -10.52 -5.07
C PHE A 68 -1.00 -10.59 -6.60
N LYS A 69 -1.41 -11.70 -7.22
CA LYS A 69 -1.40 -11.82 -8.69
C LYS A 69 -2.32 -10.83 -9.38
N THR A 70 -3.43 -10.45 -8.75
CA THR A 70 -4.32 -9.38 -9.26
C THR A 70 -3.60 -8.03 -9.28
N ILE A 71 -2.87 -7.68 -8.22
CA ILE A 71 -2.08 -6.44 -8.16
C ILE A 71 -1.00 -6.46 -9.23
N VAL A 72 -0.27 -7.57 -9.35
CA VAL A 72 0.78 -7.75 -10.37
C VAL A 72 0.22 -7.56 -11.77
N GLY A 73 -0.89 -8.25 -12.11
CA GLY A 73 -1.50 -8.13 -13.43
C GLY A 73 -2.00 -6.71 -13.75
N ARG A 74 -2.51 -5.98 -12.75
CA ARG A 74 -2.86 -4.55 -12.89
C ARG A 74 -1.61 -3.69 -13.12
N SER A 75 -0.56 -3.90 -12.34
CA SER A 75 0.70 -3.18 -12.50
C SER A 75 1.34 -3.45 -13.86
N GLU A 76 1.30 -4.69 -14.36
CA GLU A 76 1.83 -5.07 -15.68
C GLU A 76 1.04 -4.40 -16.81
N ALA A 77 -0.30 -4.42 -16.73
CA ALA A 77 -1.17 -3.84 -17.75
C ALA A 77 -0.99 -2.32 -17.92
N LYS A 78 -0.53 -1.63 -16.88
CA LYS A 78 -0.33 -0.17 -16.85
C LYS A 78 1.12 0.26 -16.68
N TRP A 79 2.06 -0.68 -16.79
CA TRP A 79 3.46 -0.39 -16.52
C TRP A 79 4.03 0.65 -17.49
N THR A 80 3.82 0.44 -18.79
CA THR A 80 4.37 1.29 -19.87
C THR A 80 3.72 2.66 -19.98
N ASP A 81 2.54 2.84 -19.37
CA ASP A 81 1.84 4.13 -19.35
C ASP A 81 2.58 5.14 -18.44
N ILE A 82 3.32 4.63 -17.43
CA ILE A 82 3.96 5.45 -16.39
C ILE A 82 5.49 5.27 -16.38
N ASN A 83 5.97 4.04 -16.54
CA ASN A 83 7.38 3.66 -16.41
C ASN A 83 7.95 3.21 -17.76
N SER A 84 9.27 3.38 -17.94
CA SER A 84 9.97 2.77 -19.07
C SER A 84 9.86 1.24 -19.02
N PRO A 85 9.81 0.58 -20.20
CA PRO A 85 9.81 -0.87 -20.27
C PRO A 85 11.07 -1.42 -19.60
N LEU A 86 10.93 -2.59 -18.96
CA LEU A 86 12.07 -3.26 -18.36
C LEU A 86 13.04 -3.72 -19.45
N GLY A 87 14.33 -3.48 -19.26
CA GLY A 87 15.35 -3.99 -20.17
C GLY A 87 15.36 -5.52 -20.20
N SER A 88 15.77 -6.11 -21.31
CA SER A 88 15.85 -7.58 -21.50
C SER A 88 16.69 -8.29 -20.43
N ASN A 89 17.68 -7.60 -19.85
CA ASN A 89 18.55 -8.11 -18.80
C ASN A 89 18.12 -7.69 -17.38
N ALA A 90 16.89 -7.19 -17.21
CA ALA A 90 16.39 -6.79 -15.90
C ALA A 90 16.26 -8.02 -15.00
N VAL A 91 17.05 -8.05 -13.94
CA VAL A 91 17.03 -9.17 -12.98
C VAL A 91 15.76 -9.19 -12.12
N PHE A 92 15.08 -8.05 -11.99
CA PHE A 92 13.86 -7.88 -11.22
C PHE A 92 12.69 -7.54 -12.15
N ASP A 93 11.81 -8.53 -12.33
CA ASP A 93 10.52 -8.44 -13.01
C ASP A 93 9.51 -7.60 -12.23
N ILE A 94 8.36 -7.31 -12.85
CA ILE A 94 7.29 -6.51 -12.23
C ILE A 94 6.75 -7.22 -10.98
N GLU A 95 6.60 -8.55 -11.03
CA GLU A 95 6.15 -9.35 -9.88
C GLU A 95 7.03 -9.14 -8.64
N THR A 96 8.36 -9.15 -8.80
CA THR A 96 9.29 -8.91 -7.68
C THR A 96 9.24 -7.47 -7.18
N ARG A 97 9.10 -6.49 -8.09
CA ARG A 97 8.97 -5.08 -7.69
C ARG A 97 7.73 -4.84 -6.84
N VAL A 98 6.61 -5.47 -7.22
CA VAL A 98 5.37 -5.44 -6.44
C VAL A 98 5.57 -6.13 -5.07
N GLY A 99 6.25 -7.27 -5.04
CA GLY A 99 6.59 -7.97 -3.80
C GLY A 99 7.40 -7.10 -2.82
N VAL A 100 8.48 -6.48 -3.30
CA VAL A 100 9.32 -5.55 -2.52
C VAL A 100 8.48 -4.40 -1.97
N THR A 101 7.64 -3.81 -2.82
CA THR A 101 6.79 -2.67 -2.46
C THR A 101 5.79 -3.05 -1.38
N LEU A 102 5.06 -4.16 -1.55
CA LEU A 102 4.09 -4.62 -0.56
C LEU A 102 4.75 -5.01 0.76
N PHE A 103 5.91 -5.65 0.73
CA PHE A 103 6.66 -5.96 1.95
C PHE A 103 7.03 -4.67 2.70
N TYR A 104 7.54 -3.66 1.98
CA TYR A 104 7.87 -2.36 2.56
C TYR A 104 6.65 -1.67 3.18
N LEU A 105 5.51 -1.65 2.49
CA LEU A 105 4.29 -0.98 2.95
C LEU A 105 3.64 -1.68 4.16
N THR A 106 3.89 -2.98 4.33
CA THR A 106 3.20 -3.80 5.34
C THR A 106 4.04 -4.11 6.57
N HIS A 107 5.33 -3.81 6.54
CA HIS A 107 6.26 -4.10 7.63
C HIS A 107 6.89 -2.80 8.12
N GLU A 108 7.00 -2.66 9.43
CA GLU A 108 7.86 -1.64 10.01
C GLU A 108 9.31 -2.00 9.72
N GLY A 109 9.94 -1.27 8.80
CA GLY A 109 11.29 -1.58 8.35
C GLY A 109 11.90 -0.47 7.50
N SER A 110 13.17 -0.63 7.18
CA SER A 110 13.85 0.24 6.22
C SER A 110 13.80 -0.38 4.82
N TYR A 111 13.98 0.46 3.79
CA TYR A 111 14.17 -0.01 2.41
C TYR A 111 15.30 -1.05 2.27
N GLN A 112 16.31 -1.03 3.14
CA GLN A 112 17.37 -2.02 3.14
C GLN A 112 16.86 -3.40 3.57
N VAL A 113 15.95 -3.46 4.54
CA VAL A 113 15.33 -4.73 4.99
C VAL A 113 14.46 -5.29 3.87
N ALA A 114 13.60 -4.45 3.29
CA ALA A 114 12.75 -4.86 2.16
C ALA A 114 13.58 -5.33 0.97
N GLY A 115 14.62 -4.57 0.57
CA GLY A 115 15.51 -4.96 -0.51
C GLY A 115 16.20 -6.29 -0.24
N SER A 116 16.85 -6.42 0.93
CA SER A 116 17.60 -7.64 1.27
C SER A 116 16.72 -8.88 1.29
N PHE A 117 15.46 -8.77 1.73
CA PHE A 117 14.51 -9.88 1.74
C PHE A 117 14.18 -10.43 0.34
N PHE A 118 14.26 -9.58 -0.69
CA PHE A 118 14.07 -9.93 -2.10
C PHE A 118 15.37 -9.96 -2.91
N GLY A 119 16.54 -9.89 -2.24
CA GLY A 119 17.85 -9.89 -2.91
C GLY A 119 18.16 -8.63 -3.72
N ALA A 120 17.47 -7.51 -3.45
CA ALA A 120 17.68 -6.19 -4.04
C ALA A 120 18.47 -5.25 -3.09
N SER A 121 19.20 -4.29 -3.66
CA SER A 121 19.85 -3.23 -2.86
C SER A 121 18.83 -2.21 -2.32
N LYS A 122 19.20 -1.41 -1.30
CA LYS A 122 18.39 -0.27 -0.83
C LYS A 122 17.92 0.63 -1.98
N ALA A 123 18.83 0.98 -2.89
CA ALA A 123 18.54 1.87 -4.01
C ALA A 123 17.50 1.24 -4.98
N GLN A 124 17.62 -0.06 -5.23
CA GLN A 124 16.63 -0.79 -6.03
C GLN A 124 15.28 -0.88 -5.31
N ALA A 125 15.25 -1.14 -4.00
CA ALA A 125 14.01 -1.19 -3.24
C ALA A 125 13.24 0.14 -3.27
N ILE A 126 13.95 1.27 -3.13
CA ILE A 126 13.36 2.61 -3.28
C ILE A 126 12.78 2.79 -4.69
N ALA A 127 13.58 2.49 -5.73
CA ALA A 127 13.13 2.63 -7.12
C ALA A 127 11.93 1.73 -7.44
N HIS A 128 11.91 0.50 -6.95
CA HIS A 128 10.80 -0.44 -7.16
C HIS A 128 9.51 0.07 -6.50
N MET A 129 9.62 0.57 -5.27
CA MET A 129 8.52 1.20 -4.57
C MET A 129 7.99 2.41 -5.35
N ASP A 130 8.85 3.36 -5.72
CA ASP A 130 8.43 4.57 -6.43
C ASP A 130 7.71 4.23 -7.76
N GLN A 131 8.23 3.26 -8.51
CA GLN A 131 7.63 2.83 -9.80
C GLN A 131 6.27 2.16 -9.63
N VAL A 132 6.13 1.24 -8.66
CA VAL A 132 4.87 0.53 -8.41
C VAL A 132 3.83 1.49 -7.84
N VAL A 133 4.23 2.34 -6.88
CA VAL A 133 3.37 3.38 -6.30
C VAL A 133 2.88 4.35 -7.37
N ALA A 134 3.75 4.78 -8.30
CA ALA A 134 3.35 5.66 -9.39
C ALA A 134 2.26 5.02 -10.27
N VAL A 135 2.42 3.76 -10.67
CA VAL A 135 1.39 3.04 -11.46
C VAL A 135 0.08 2.93 -10.70
N LEU A 136 0.13 2.55 -9.41
CA LEU A 136 -1.07 2.43 -8.60
C LEU A 136 -1.79 3.78 -8.46
N ASN A 137 -1.06 4.83 -8.06
CA ASN A 137 -1.64 6.14 -7.83
C ASN A 137 -2.19 6.77 -9.11
N SER A 138 -1.43 6.75 -10.20
CA SER A 138 -1.80 7.43 -11.45
C SER A 138 -2.89 6.69 -12.23
N CYS A 139 -2.99 5.35 -12.10
CA CYS A 139 -3.92 4.58 -12.93
C CYS A 139 -5.14 4.05 -12.17
N TYR A 140 -5.06 3.89 -10.84
CA TYR A 140 -6.09 3.17 -10.07
C TYR A 140 -6.66 3.93 -8.88
N LEU A 141 -6.04 5.02 -8.42
CA LEU A 141 -6.51 5.74 -7.23
C LEU A 141 -7.94 6.27 -7.40
N GLU A 142 -8.18 7.03 -8.46
CA GLU A 142 -9.47 7.70 -8.70
C GLU A 142 -10.62 6.70 -8.95
N SER A 143 -10.32 5.58 -9.61
CA SER A 143 -11.32 4.54 -9.88
C SER A 143 -11.60 3.62 -8.69
N THR A 144 -10.64 3.50 -7.76
CA THR A 144 -10.77 2.61 -6.58
C THR A 144 -11.34 3.34 -5.36
N VAL A 145 -10.90 4.58 -5.12
CA VAL A 145 -11.33 5.40 -3.98
C VAL A 145 -12.21 6.53 -4.49
N ARG A 146 -13.52 6.32 -4.46
CA ARG A 146 -14.50 7.35 -4.80
C ARG A 146 -15.74 7.26 -3.94
N LEU A 147 -16.32 8.41 -3.64
CA LEU A 147 -17.64 8.49 -3.04
C LEU A 147 -18.71 8.13 -4.09
N PRO A 148 -19.82 7.51 -3.67
CA PRO A 148 -21.00 7.37 -4.51
C PRO A 148 -21.47 8.73 -5.03
N GLN A 149 -21.80 8.81 -6.31
CA GLN A 149 -22.24 10.03 -6.99
C GLN A 149 -23.75 10.00 -7.31
N THR A 150 -24.34 8.82 -7.43
CA THR A 150 -25.75 8.66 -7.77
C THR A 150 -26.54 8.08 -6.59
N LEU A 151 -27.84 8.36 -6.53
CA LEU A 151 -28.73 7.77 -5.53
C LEU A 151 -28.70 6.24 -5.54
N HIS A 152 -28.59 5.64 -6.73
CA HIS A 152 -28.45 4.20 -6.86
C HIS A 152 -27.17 3.68 -6.19
N GLU A 153 -26.02 4.33 -6.43
CA GLU A 153 -24.77 3.96 -5.76
C GLU A 153 -24.86 4.14 -4.24
N TRP A 154 -25.52 5.21 -3.76
CA TRP A 154 -25.77 5.41 -2.33
C TRP A 154 -26.63 4.29 -1.72
N HIS A 155 -27.65 3.82 -2.43
CA HIS A 155 -28.45 2.66 -2.00
C HIS A 155 -27.65 1.36 -1.98
N VAL A 156 -26.69 1.19 -2.89
CA VAL A 156 -25.82 0.01 -2.92
C VAL A 156 -24.86 -0.01 -1.73
N VAL A 157 -24.39 1.14 -1.24
CA VAL A 157 -23.50 1.19 -0.07
C VAL A 157 -24.26 1.19 1.26
N SER A 158 -25.56 1.53 1.26
CA SER A 158 -26.43 1.60 2.45
C SER A 158 -26.87 0.23 3.00
N ILE A 159 -26.00 -0.78 2.94
CA ILE A 159 -26.27 -2.15 3.42
C ILE A 159 -25.87 -2.31 4.90
N PHE A 160 -25.41 -1.24 5.57
CA PHE A 160 -25.08 -1.26 7.00
C PHE A 160 -26.24 -1.72 7.88
N GLU A 161 -27.48 -1.38 7.54
CA GLU A 161 -28.65 -1.88 8.28
C GLU A 161 -28.70 -3.42 8.28
N ARG A 162 -28.38 -4.04 7.15
CA ARG A 162 -28.34 -5.51 7.02
C ARG A 162 -27.15 -6.13 7.73
N VAL A 163 -26.00 -5.44 7.75
CA VAL A 163 -24.73 -5.97 8.29
C VAL A 163 -24.61 -5.78 9.80
N CYS A 164 -24.99 -4.59 10.31
CA CYS A 164 -24.81 -4.21 11.70
C CYS A 164 -26.08 -3.67 12.38
N GLY A 165 -27.24 -3.70 11.72
CA GLY A 165 -28.53 -3.32 12.31
C GLY A 165 -28.76 -1.83 12.46
N VAL A 166 -27.94 -0.98 11.81
CA VAL A 166 -28.03 0.48 11.93
C VAL A 166 -28.65 1.07 10.65
N PRO A 167 -29.89 1.60 10.72
CA PRO A 167 -30.57 2.14 9.55
C PRO A 167 -29.95 3.46 9.08
N ASN A 168 -30.11 3.76 7.79
CA ASN A 168 -29.68 5.02 7.16
C ASN A 168 -28.17 5.33 7.28
N VAL A 169 -27.32 4.31 7.46
CA VAL A 169 -25.86 4.45 7.45
C VAL A 169 -25.32 4.06 6.08
N VAL A 170 -24.52 4.96 5.50
CA VAL A 170 -23.90 4.79 4.18
C VAL A 170 -22.39 4.63 4.24
N GLY A 171 -21.79 4.82 5.41
CA GLY A 171 -20.35 4.71 5.63
C GLY A 171 -19.98 4.81 7.10
N ALA A 172 -18.83 4.24 7.44
CA ALA A 172 -18.17 4.44 8.73
C ALA A 172 -16.97 5.36 8.54
N ILE A 173 -16.77 6.31 9.46
CA ILE A 173 -15.64 7.24 9.45
C ILE A 173 -14.85 7.02 10.73
N ASP A 174 -13.54 6.85 10.60
CA ASP A 174 -12.63 6.79 11.74
C ASP A 174 -11.32 7.53 11.43
N GLY A 175 -10.67 8.00 12.50
CA GLY A 175 -9.41 8.73 12.45
C GLY A 175 -8.34 8.05 13.30
N SER A 176 -7.14 7.91 12.75
CA SER A 176 -6.00 7.28 13.43
C SER A 176 -4.74 8.12 13.33
N LEU A 177 -4.00 8.18 14.44
CA LEU A 177 -2.67 8.78 14.51
C LEU A 177 -1.62 7.70 14.30
N PHE A 178 -0.81 7.84 13.26
CA PHE A 178 0.30 6.94 12.95
C PHE A 178 1.61 7.57 13.40
N PRO A 179 2.26 7.05 14.47
CA PRO A 179 3.51 7.62 14.96
C PRO A 179 4.60 7.57 13.89
N VAL A 180 5.39 8.63 13.81
CA VAL A 180 6.56 8.69 12.94
C VAL A 180 7.79 9.12 13.72
N ARG A 181 8.95 8.72 13.21
CA ARG A 181 10.22 9.21 13.73
C ARG A 181 10.29 10.72 13.50
N ARG A 182 10.76 11.46 14.51
CA ARG A 182 11.00 12.90 14.39
C ARG A 182 11.99 13.20 13.26
N PHE A 183 11.57 14.05 12.32
CA PHE A 183 12.42 14.58 11.26
C PHE A 183 13.10 15.88 11.70
N ALA A 184 14.06 16.38 10.91
CA ALA A 184 14.72 17.66 11.20
C ALA A 184 13.73 18.83 11.21
N ASP A 185 12.81 18.84 10.24
CA ASP A 185 11.72 19.81 10.12
C ASP A 185 10.41 19.20 10.64
N TYR A 186 10.24 19.21 11.97
CA TYR A 186 9.14 18.53 12.67
C TYR A 186 8.01 19.48 13.10
N GLU A 187 8.11 20.77 12.80
CA GLU A 187 7.06 21.73 13.14
C GLU A 187 5.74 21.32 12.47
N GLY A 188 4.64 21.33 13.23
CA GLY A 188 3.34 20.86 12.76
C GLY A 188 3.13 19.34 12.71
N TRP A 189 4.13 18.53 13.05
CA TRP A 189 3.97 17.06 13.05
C TRP A 189 3.57 16.49 14.41
N TYR A 190 3.77 17.24 15.50
CA TYR A 190 3.39 16.80 16.84
C TYR A 190 1.87 16.80 17.01
N CYS A 191 1.34 15.63 17.35
CA CYS A 191 -0.07 15.50 17.69
C CYS A 191 -0.35 15.89 19.15
N ARG A 192 -1.64 15.98 19.51
CA ARG A 192 -2.10 16.23 20.88
C ARG A 192 -1.52 15.26 21.92
N LYS A 193 -1.10 14.06 21.51
CA LYS A 193 -0.50 13.04 22.38
C LYS A 193 1.02 13.21 22.59
N GLY A 194 1.63 14.26 22.06
CA GLY A 194 3.02 14.64 22.35
C GLY A 194 4.08 13.88 21.52
N PHE A 195 3.71 13.28 20.40
CA PHE A 195 4.65 12.63 19.48
C PHE A 195 4.39 13.05 18.01
N PRO A 196 5.42 13.03 17.13
CA PRO A 196 5.25 13.23 15.71
C PRO A 196 4.37 12.13 15.09
N ALA A 197 3.36 12.49 14.31
CA ALA A 197 2.47 11.53 13.69
C ALA A 197 1.91 12.01 12.34
N PHE A 198 1.47 11.07 11.51
CA PHE A 198 0.44 11.35 10.50
C PHE A 198 -0.94 11.24 11.16
N ASN A 199 -1.83 12.18 10.85
CA ASN A 199 -3.24 12.09 11.21
C ASN A 199 -4.04 11.70 9.98
N MET A 200 -4.64 10.51 9.99
CA MET A 200 -5.35 9.96 8.84
C MET A 200 -6.80 9.68 9.20
N GLN A 201 -7.72 10.13 8.36
CA GLN A 201 -9.14 9.81 8.43
C GLN A 201 -9.52 8.99 7.20
N VAL A 202 -10.37 7.99 7.39
CA VAL A 202 -10.85 7.12 6.32
C VAL A 202 -12.36 6.97 6.43
N VAL A 203 -13.04 7.06 5.30
CA VAL A 203 -14.45 6.73 5.13
C VAL A 203 -14.53 5.37 4.43
N VAL A 204 -15.21 4.40 5.03
CA VAL A 204 -15.39 3.06 4.46
C VAL A 204 -16.86 2.69 4.29
N ASP A 205 -17.16 1.88 3.28
CA ASP A 205 -18.50 1.31 3.09
C ASP A 205 -18.73 0.05 3.94
N SER A 206 -19.91 -0.55 3.82
CA SER A 206 -20.30 -1.76 4.57
C SER A 206 -19.49 -3.01 4.17
N ASN A 207 -18.81 -2.97 3.02
CA ASN A 207 -17.90 -4.02 2.54
C ASN A 207 -16.43 -3.71 2.86
N LYS A 208 -16.16 -2.69 3.69
CA LYS A 208 -14.82 -2.24 4.09
C LYS A 208 -14.01 -1.63 2.94
N ARG A 209 -14.64 -1.22 1.83
CA ARG A 209 -13.97 -0.46 0.78
C ARG A 209 -13.75 0.98 1.24
N ILE A 210 -12.58 1.53 0.95
CA ILE A 210 -12.30 2.94 1.20
C ILE A 210 -13.00 3.78 0.14
N MET A 211 -13.89 4.66 0.57
CA MET A 211 -14.61 5.61 -0.30
C MET A 211 -13.92 6.97 -0.35
N SER A 212 -13.24 7.35 0.74
CA SER A 212 -12.49 8.59 0.86
C SER A 212 -11.45 8.46 1.97
N PHE A 213 -10.33 9.18 1.84
CA PHE A 213 -9.37 9.32 2.93
C PHE A 213 -8.74 10.71 2.93
N SER A 214 -8.26 11.15 4.09
CA SER A 214 -7.47 12.36 4.25
C SER A 214 -6.26 12.05 5.13
N ILE A 215 -5.08 12.52 4.73
CA ILE A 215 -3.84 12.41 5.52
C ILE A 215 -3.32 13.82 5.74
N ARG A 216 -3.02 14.15 6.99
CA ARG A 216 -2.48 15.45 7.41
C ARG A 216 -1.34 15.27 8.41
N SER A 217 -0.63 16.35 8.70
CA SER A 217 0.36 16.37 9.77
C SER A 217 -0.33 16.19 11.13
N GLY A 218 0.37 15.63 12.11
CA GLY A 218 -0.20 15.27 13.41
C GLY A 218 -0.80 16.43 14.19
N SER A 219 -0.35 17.67 13.95
CA SER A 219 -0.92 18.86 14.60
C SER A 219 -2.22 19.34 13.97
N GLN A 220 -2.59 18.82 12.80
CA GLN A 220 -3.80 19.19 12.09
C GLN A 220 -4.91 18.18 12.35
N ASN A 221 -6.13 18.67 12.54
CA ASN A 221 -7.30 17.82 12.57
C ASN A 221 -7.68 17.44 11.12
N VAL A 222 -8.06 16.18 10.95
CA VAL A 222 -8.72 15.62 9.76
C VAL A 222 -10.18 15.38 10.07
#